data_AF-A0A524L7E5-F1
#
_entry.id   AF-A0A524L7E5-F1
#
_cell.length_a   1.000
_cell.length_b   1.000
_cell.length_c   1.000
_cell.angle_alpha   90.00
_cell.angle_beta   90.00
_cell.angle_gamma   90.00
#
_symmetry.space_group_name_H-M   'P 1'
#
loop_
_entity.id
_entity.type
_entity.pdbx_description
1 polymer ?
#
loop_
_entity_poly.entity_id
_entity_poly.type
_entity_poly.pdbx_seq_one_letter_code
_entity_poly.pdbx_strand_id
1 'polypeptide(L)'
;MTAELNEQWITERETLIEALDEKVSEVLTEELKELKDDIERFRDLEAEYADKLVESKGEMADTLKKDVEILIEKLDKFLEIRLTAEVDELREDVNKVKKNEFGKRVFEAFVAEFRKHYTGEDSVEAKLTEAEQRLEDALTSLEDAEKKIAKIERADKIRQVLAPVSGRTKEVMEAILKNVDTPLLEEAYKTYIGRVVKETSQEKDTKNTSTSEKETKVLAEGEKKEDAKPLKGGKAVTGDTTETLEEAAELNKESGVKSSISVEEKTRLQRLAGLV
;
A
#
# COMPACT_ATOMS: atom_id res chain seq x y z
N MET A 1 52.23 112.57 -37.94
CA MET A 1 50.87 112.15 -37.56
C MET A 1 50.59 110.66 -37.80
N THR A 2 50.67 110.10 -39.02
CA THR A 2 50.37 108.67 -39.25
C THR A 2 51.44 107.70 -38.71
N ALA A 3 52.72 108.07 -38.75
CA ALA A 3 53.80 107.25 -38.22
C ALA A 3 53.80 107.21 -36.67
N GLU A 4 53.60 108.36 -36.02
CA GLU A 4 53.54 108.47 -34.55
C GLU A 4 52.34 107.69 -33.96
N LEU A 5 51.18 107.70 -34.64
CA LEU A 5 50.01 106.95 -34.20
C LEU A 5 50.24 105.43 -34.32
N ASN A 6 50.96 104.98 -35.35
CA ASN A 6 51.33 103.57 -35.50
C ASN A 6 52.33 103.14 -34.42
N GLU A 7 53.31 103.98 -34.09
CA GLU A 7 54.26 103.71 -33.00
C GLU A 7 53.55 103.64 -31.65
N GLN A 8 52.65 104.58 -31.35
CA GLN A 8 51.79 104.54 -30.16
C GLN A 8 50.95 103.27 -30.10
N TRP A 9 50.29 102.87 -31.20
CA TRP A 9 49.50 101.64 -31.24
C TRP A 9 50.34 100.38 -31.02
N ILE A 10 51.57 100.32 -31.57
CA ILE A 10 52.49 99.22 -31.33
C ILE A 10 52.87 99.15 -29.84
N THR A 11 53.21 100.29 -29.23
CA THR A 11 53.55 100.34 -27.80
C THR A 11 52.38 99.98 -26.88
N GLU A 12 51.17 100.45 -27.18
CA GLU A 12 49.96 100.11 -26.42
C GLU A 12 49.61 98.62 -26.58
N ARG A 13 49.83 98.05 -27.77
CA ARG A 13 49.65 96.62 -27.99
C ARG A 13 50.67 95.79 -27.23
N GLU A 14 51.93 96.18 -27.25
CA GLU A 14 52.99 95.46 -26.51
C GLU A 14 52.75 95.52 -25.01
N THR A 15 52.39 96.68 -24.47
CA THR A 15 52.04 96.82 -23.04
C THR A 15 50.80 96.01 -22.67
N LEU A 16 49.78 95.94 -23.54
CA LEU A 16 48.60 95.09 -23.31
C LEU A 16 48.95 93.59 -23.34
N ILE A 17 49.84 93.17 -24.25
CA ILE A 17 50.29 91.78 -24.33
C ILE A 17 51.08 91.42 -23.07
N GLU A 18 51.98 92.28 -22.61
CA GLU A 18 52.75 92.07 -21.39
C GLU A 18 51.85 92.01 -20.15
N ALA A 19 50.91 92.95 -20.01
CA ALA A 19 49.95 92.92 -18.91
C ALA A 19 49.03 91.70 -18.94
N LEU A 20 48.65 91.23 -20.14
CA LEU A 20 47.87 90.01 -20.28
C LEU A 20 48.68 88.77 -19.90
N ASP A 21 49.94 88.68 -20.32
CA ASP A 21 50.83 87.56 -19.99
C ASP A 21 51.12 87.51 -18.48
N GLU A 22 51.37 88.67 -17.87
CA GLU A 22 51.53 88.79 -16.41
C GLU A 22 50.27 88.32 -15.67
N LYS A 23 49.09 88.81 -16.05
CA LYS A 23 47.82 88.42 -15.43
C LYS A 23 47.51 86.94 -15.65
N VAL A 24 47.78 86.40 -16.83
CA VAL A 24 47.58 84.97 -17.12
C VAL A 24 48.54 84.12 -16.30
N SER A 25 49.81 84.50 -16.22
CA SER A 25 50.79 83.80 -15.40
C SER A 25 50.41 83.84 -13.93
N GLU A 26 50.01 84.99 -13.39
CA GLU A 26 49.57 85.15 -12.00
C GLU A 26 48.39 84.21 -11.68
N VAL A 27 47.31 84.29 -12.47
CA VAL A 27 46.13 83.43 -12.26
C VAL A 27 46.49 81.95 -12.40
N LEU A 28 47.28 81.56 -13.40
CA LEU A 28 47.70 80.17 -13.56
C LEU A 28 48.54 79.69 -12.37
N THR A 29 49.41 80.54 -11.82
CA THR A 29 50.21 80.17 -10.64
C THR A 29 49.35 80.04 -9.38
N GLU A 30 48.33 80.88 -9.22
CA GLU A 30 47.38 80.81 -8.11
C GLU A 30 46.52 79.55 -8.21
N GLU A 31 45.92 79.28 -9.37
CA GLU A 31 45.10 78.09 -9.62
C GLU A 31 45.90 76.78 -9.48
N LEU A 32 47.16 76.75 -9.96
CA LEU A 32 48.04 75.60 -9.76
C LEU A 32 48.37 75.35 -8.29
N LYS A 33 48.46 76.43 -7.50
CA LYS A 33 48.68 76.32 -6.06
C LYS A 33 47.43 75.81 -5.35
N GLU A 34 46.26 76.35 -5.67
CA GLU A 34 44.98 75.88 -5.13
C GLU A 34 44.73 74.41 -5.48
N LEU A 35 44.94 74.04 -6.75
CA LEU A 35 44.80 72.64 -7.20
C LEU A 35 45.75 71.70 -6.45
N LYS A 36 46.98 72.14 -6.17
CA LYS A 36 47.93 71.34 -5.40
C LYS A 36 47.45 71.15 -3.96
N ASP A 37 46.99 72.22 -3.31
CA ASP A 37 46.47 72.18 -1.95
C ASP A 37 45.22 71.28 -1.87
N ASP A 38 44.34 71.32 -2.88
CA ASP A 38 43.17 70.45 -2.99
C ASP A 38 43.54 68.98 -3.18
N ILE A 39 44.55 68.67 -4.00
CA ILE A 39 45.07 67.30 -4.17
C ILE A 39 45.62 66.77 -2.84
N GLU A 40 46.34 67.60 -2.08
CA GLU A 40 46.87 67.22 -0.76
C GLU A 40 45.73 66.92 0.21
N ARG A 41 44.71 67.79 0.28
CA ARG A 41 43.50 67.56 1.10
C ARG A 41 42.75 66.30 0.70
N PHE A 42 42.63 66.04 -0.60
CA PHE A 42 41.94 64.83 -1.09
C PHE A 42 42.67 63.56 -0.65
N ARG A 43 44.02 63.56 -0.70
CA ARG A 43 44.83 62.43 -0.21
C ARG A 43 44.67 62.19 1.29
N ASP A 44 44.63 63.25 2.08
CA ASP A 44 44.40 63.14 3.52
C ASP A 44 43.00 62.56 3.82
N LEU A 45 41.98 63.02 3.09
CA LEU A 45 40.63 62.46 3.18
C LEU A 45 40.59 60.99 2.79
N GLU A 46 41.25 60.59 1.70
CA GLU A 46 41.32 59.18 1.29
C GLU A 46 41.96 58.31 2.37
N ALA A 47 43.04 58.77 3.00
CA ALA A 47 43.68 58.06 4.11
C ALA A 47 42.73 57.92 5.31
N GLU A 48 42.05 59.01 5.70
CA GLU A 48 41.09 58.99 6.81
C GLU A 48 39.91 58.05 6.54
N TYR A 49 39.36 58.06 5.33
CA TYR A 49 38.29 57.15 4.93
C TYR A 49 38.75 55.69 4.87
N ALA A 50 39.98 55.43 4.43
CA ALA A 50 40.57 54.10 4.45
C ALA A 50 40.69 53.57 5.89
N ASP A 51 41.16 54.40 6.82
CA ASP A 51 41.28 54.05 8.24
C ASP A 51 39.91 53.79 8.88
N LYS A 52 38.93 54.68 8.65
CA LYS A 52 37.54 54.49 9.11
C LYS A 52 36.91 53.22 8.55
N LEU A 53 37.21 52.87 7.30
CA LEU A 53 36.70 51.64 6.70
C LEU A 53 37.32 50.40 7.35
N VAL A 54 38.60 50.44 7.71
CA VAL A 54 39.26 49.34 8.44
C VAL A 54 38.67 49.21 9.85
N GLU A 55 38.48 50.32 10.56
CA GLU A 55 37.86 50.33 11.89
C GLU A 55 36.44 49.78 11.86
N SER A 56 35.59 50.28 10.95
CA SER A 56 34.21 49.80 10.79
C SER A 56 34.14 48.31 10.45
N LYS A 57 35.06 47.80 9.60
CA LYS A 57 35.17 46.37 9.33
C LYS A 57 35.56 45.57 10.56
N GLY A 58 36.47 46.09 11.39
CA GLY A 58 36.85 45.49 12.67
C GLY A 58 35.66 45.41 13.63
N GLU A 59 34.94 46.50 13.83
CA GLU A 59 33.74 46.54 14.68
C GLU A 59 32.65 45.58 14.19
N MET A 60 32.43 45.51 12.87
CA MET A 60 31.47 44.59 12.29
C MET A 60 31.89 43.12 12.48
N ALA A 61 33.18 42.81 12.35
CA ALA A 61 33.70 41.47 12.62
C ALA A 61 33.55 41.08 14.10
N ASP A 62 33.82 42.00 15.03
CA ASP A 62 33.63 41.77 16.47
C ASP A 62 32.16 41.57 16.83
N THR A 63 31.27 42.34 16.21
CA THR A 63 29.82 42.19 16.39
C THR A 63 29.35 40.83 15.87
N LEU A 64 29.78 40.45 14.67
CA LEU A 64 29.46 39.15 14.09
C LEU A 64 29.97 38.00 14.97
N LYS A 65 31.17 38.12 15.53
CA LYS A 65 31.72 37.12 16.44
C LYS A 65 30.84 36.96 17.68
N LYS A 66 30.43 38.05 18.31
CA LYS A 66 29.52 38.03 19.47
C LYS A 66 28.16 37.43 19.11
N ASP A 67 27.61 37.79 17.96
CA ASP A 67 26.32 37.26 17.51
C ASP A 67 26.39 35.75 17.26
N VAL A 68 27.50 35.25 16.69
CA VAL A 68 27.74 33.82 16.50
C VAL A 68 27.88 33.11 17.86
N GLU A 69 28.61 33.69 18.81
CA GLU A 69 28.73 33.14 20.17
C GLU A 69 27.35 33.02 20.85
N ILE A 70 26.53 34.08 20.78
CA ILE A 70 25.15 34.08 21.31
C ILE A 70 24.28 33.05 20.59
N LEU A 71 24.43 32.90 19.28
CA LEU A 71 23.66 31.93 18.50
C LEU A 71 24.02 30.49 18.91
N ILE A 72 25.31 30.20 19.09
CA ILE A 72 25.78 28.89 19.55
C ILE A 72 25.20 28.59 20.94
N GLU A 73 25.28 29.52 21.88
CA GLU A 73 24.71 29.31 23.22
C GLU A 73 23.19 29.06 23.20
N LYS A 74 22.46 29.76 22.32
CA LYS A 74 21.02 29.55 22.14
C LYS A 74 20.73 28.21 21.50
N LEU A 75 21.52 27.80 20.50
CA LEU A 75 21.37 26.52 19.84
C LEU A 75 21.64 25.37 20.80
N ASP A 76 22.70 25.46 21.61
CA ASP A 76 23.03 24.46 22.63
C ASP A 76 21.90 24.29 23.64
N LYS A 77 21.36 25.39 24.18
CA LYS A 77 20.20 25.36 25.09
C LYS A 77 18.96 24.77 24.42
N PHE A 78 18.70 25.12 23.16
CA PHE A 78 17.56 24.59 22.42
C PHE A 78 17.70 23.08 22.17
N LEU A 79 18.89 22.63 21.77
CA LEU A 79 19.19 21.22 21.54
C LEU A 79 19.12 20.43 22.86
N GLU A 80 19.65 20.96 23.96
CA GLU A 80 19.58 20.32 25.27
C GLU A 80 18.11 20.11 25.71
N ILE A 81 17.29 21.16 25.63
CA ILE A 81 15.87 21.06 25.98
C ILE A 81 15.15 20.06 25.08
N ARG A 82 15.37 20.13 23.75
CA ARG A 82 14.67 19.26 22.81
C ARG A 82 15.11 17.80 22.94
N LEU A 83 16.41 17.54 23.00
CA LEU A 83 16.96 16.19 23.17
C LEU A 83 16.53 15.57 24.50
N THR A 84 16.53 16.35 25.58
CA THR A 84 16.06 15.84 26.89
C THR A 84 14.59 15.45 26.82
N ALA A 85 13.74 16.31 26.25
CA ALA A 85 12.31 16.01 26.08
C ALA A 85 12.07 14.76 25.20
N GLU A 86 12.77 14.65 24.07
CA GLU A 86 12.67 13.49 23.16
C GLU A 86 13.16 12.19 23.83
N VAL A 87 14.25 12.26 24.61
CA VAL A 87 14.77 11.10 25.35
C VAL A 87 13.83 10.68 26.47
N ASP A 88 13.20 11.63 27.16
CA ASP A 88 12.21 11.35 28.19
C ASP A 88 10.93 10.73 27.61
N GLU A 89 10.44 11.24 26.49
CA GLU A 89 9.32 10.68 25.74
C GLU A 89 9.63 9.24 25.27
N LEU A 90 10.80 9.03 24.64
CA LEU A 90 11.25 7.71 24.23
C LEU A 90 11.37 6.75 25.43
N ARG A 91 11.85 7.23 26.58
CA ARG A 91 11.94 6.45 27.81
C ARG A 91 10.56 6.06 28.31
N GLU A 92 9.59 6.97 28.27
CA GLU A 92 8.21 6.69 28.64
C GLU A 92 7.60 5.61 27.74
N ASP A 93 7.79 5.72 26.43
CA ASP A 93 7.25 4.78 25.46
C ASP A 93 7.88 3.39 25.58
N VAL A 94 9.21 3.32 25.79
CA VAL A 94 9.88 2.06 26.10
C VAL A 94 9.31 1.43 27.39
N ASN A 95 9.00 2.24 28.40
CA ASN A 95 8.38 1.74 29.63
C ASN A 95 6.95 1.25 29.41
N LYS A 96 6.15 1.91 28.55
CA LYS A 96 4.82 1.43 28.15
C LYS A 96 4.92 0.09 27.43
N VAL A 97 5.83 -0.04 26.46
CA VAL A 97 6.07 -1.29 25.74
C VAL A 97 6.48 -2.41 26.71
N LYS A 98 7.41 -2.14 27.63
CA LYS A 98 7.82 -3.12 28.65
C LYS A 98 6.66 -3.56 29.54
N LYS A 99 5.80 -2.63 29.97
CA LYS A 99 4.59 -2.95 30.75
C LYS A 99 3.61 -3.80 29.95
N ASN A 100 3.43 -3.49 28.66
CA ASN A 100 2.55 -4.26 27.77
C ASN A 100 3.11 -5.68 27.54
N GLU A 101 4.40 -5.83 27.27
CA GLU A 101 5.04 -7.14 27.13
C GLU A 101 5.01 -7.94 28.44
N PHE A 102 5.20 -7.28 29.57
CA PHE A 102 5.05 -7.91 30.87
C PHE A 102 3.60 -8.38 31.08
N GLY A 103 2.62 -7.54 30.78
CA GLY A 103 1.19 -7.86 30.84
C GLY A 103 0.84 -9.05 29.94
N LYS A 104 1.35 -9.08 28.70
CA LYS A 104 1.20 -10.21 27.78
C LYS A 104 1.78 -11.49 28.37
N ARG A 105 3.02 -11.46 28.89
CA ARG A 105 3.65 -12.63 29.51
C ARG A 105 2.89 -13.15 30.73
N VAL A 106 2.43 -12.25 31.60
CA VAL A 106 1.62 -12.63 32.77
C VAL A 106 0.28 -13.20 32.33
N PHE A 107 -0.37 -12.60 31.33
CA PHE A 107 -1.64 -13.09 30.80
C PHE A 107 -1.49 -14.45 30.10
N GLU A 108 -0.45 -14.64 29.30
CA GLU A 108 -0.15 -15.93 28.66
C GLU A 108 0.09 -17.04 29.69
N ALA A 109 0.90 -16.76 30.72
CA ALA A 109 1.11 -17.70 31.82
C ALA A 109 -0.20 -17.98 32.59
N PHE A 110 -1.00 -16.94 32.86
CA PHE A 110 -2.29 -17.07 33.52
C PHE A 110 -3.27 -17.90 32.69
N VAL A 111 -3.37 -17.67 31.38
CA VAL A 111 -4.25 -18.44 30.47
C VAL A 111 -3.78 -19.89 30.39
N ALA A 112 -2.48 -20.14 30.36
CA ALA A 112 -1.94 -21.50 30.35
C ALA A 112 -2.35 -22.27 31.63
N GLU A 113 -2.18 -21.67 32.81
CA GLU A 113 -2.61 -22.27 34.07
C GLU A 113 -4.15 -22.34 34.20
N PHE A 114 -4.86 -21.30 33.77
CA PHE A 114 -6.32 -21.26 33.81
C PHE A 114 -6.92 -22.36 32.93
N ARG A 115 -6.44 -22.55 31.70
CA ARG A 115 -6.86 -23.67 30.83
C ARG A 115 -6.56 -25.02 31.49
N LYS A 116 -5.34 -25.20 31.99
CA LYS A 116 -4.96 -26.43 32.68
C LYS A 116 -5.88 -26.77 33.86
N HIS A 117 -6.35 -25.77 34.60
CA HIS A 117 -7.20 -25.97 35.78
C HIS A 117 -8.72 -25.91 35.53
N TYR A 118 -9.20 -25.20 34.50
CA TYR A 118 -10.63 -24.94 34.27
C TYR A 118 -11.18 -25.44 32.93
N THR A 119 -10.33 -25.79 31.95
CA THR A 119 -10.79 -26.46 30.70
C THR A 119 -10.66 -27.98 30.76
N GLY A 120 -10.38 -28.55 31.94
CA GLY A 120 -10.37 -29.99 32.17
C GLY A 120 -11.78 -30.55 32.34
N GLU A 121 -12.10 -31.58 31.53
CA GLU A 121 -13.23 -32.54 31.57
C GLU A 121 -14.68 -32.03 31.57
N ASP A 122 -15.00 -30.89 32.20
CA ASP A 122 -16.37 -30.37 32.27
C ASP A 122 -16.64 -29.17 31.35
N SER A 123 -15.65 -28.80 30.52
CA SER A 123 -15.77 -27.70 29.57
C SER A 123 -16.96 -27.92 28.63
N VAL A 124 -17.81 -26.89 28.54
CA VAL A 124 -18.92 -26.83 27.58
C VAL A 124 -18.43 -27.10 26.16
N GLU A 125 -17.16 -26.75 25.84
CA GLU A 125 -16.56 -27.02 24.53
C GLU A 125 -16.35 -28.52 24.28
N ALA A 126 -15.96 -29.30 25.29
CA ALA A 126 -15.81 -30.75 25.14
C ALA A 126 -17.18 -31.43 24.95
N LYS A 127 -18.22 -30.92 25.64
CA LYS A 127 -19.60 -31.38 25.45
C LYS A 127 -20.17 -30.94 24.10
N LEU A 128 -19.77 -29.77 23.59
CA LEU A 128 -20.16 -29.25 22.28
C LEU A 128 -19.57 -30.12 21.17
N THR A 129 -18.29 -30.43 21.22
CA THR A 129 -17.64 -31.28 20.21
C THR A 129 -18.17 -32.71 20.23
N GLU A 130 -18.44 -33.28 21.41
CA GLU A 130 -19.07 -34.60 21.53
C GLU A 130 -20.51 -34.59 20.97
N ALA A 131 -21.28 -33.51 21.20
CA ALA A 131 -22.62 -33.36 20.66
C ALA A 131 -22.63 -33.19 19.14
N GLU A 132 -21.69 -32.41 18.59
CA GLU A 132 -21.49 -32.26 17.14
C GLU A 132 -21.13 -33.59 16.48
N GLN A 133 -20.23 -34.36 17.08
CA GLN A 133 -19.84 -35.67 16.55
C GLN A 133 -20.99 -36.68 16.59
N ARG A 134 -21.76 -36.71 17.69
CA ARG A 134 -22.98 -37.53 17.77
C ARG A 134 -24.05 -37.13 16.75
N LEU A 135 -24.17 -35.84 16.46
CA LEU A 135 -25.10 -35.33 15.46
C LEU A 135 -24.70 -35.82 14.06
N GLU A 136 -23.41 -35.80 13.74
CA GLU A 136 -22.91 -36.30 12.46
C GLU A 136 -23.08 -37.82 12.31
N ASP A 137 -22.77 -38.60 13.36
CA ASP A 137 -23.04 -40.05 13.38
C ASP A 137 -24.55 -40.36 13.25
N ALA A 138 -25.40 -39.57 13.90
CA ALA A 138 -26.85 -39.72 13.78
C ALA A 138 -27.33 -39.41 12.35
N LEU A 139 -26.84 -38.35 11.73
CA LEU A 139 -27.20 -37.98 10.35
C LEU A 139 -26.76 -39.03 9.33
N THR A 140 -25.55 -39.56 9.45
CA THR A 140 -25.08 -40.63 8.55
C THR A 140 -25.89 -41.92 8.72
N SER A 141 -26.22 -42.28 9.96
CA SER A 141 -27.09 -43.44 10.23
C SER A 141 -28.52 -43.25 9.69
N LEU A 142 -29.04 -42.01 9.72
CA LEU A 142 -30.34 -41.66 9.17
C LEU A 142 -30.33 -41.78 7.65
N GLU A 143 -29.29 -41.25 6.98
CA GLU A 143 -29.14 -41.35 5.53
C GLU A 143 -29.08 -42.81 5.06
N ASP A 144 -28.37 -43.67 5.80
CA ASP A 144 -28.31 -45.10 5.53
C ASP A 144 -29.64 -45.82 5.78
N ALA A 145 -30.40 -45.41 6.80
CA ALA A 145 -31.75 -45.92 7.06
C ALA A 145 -32.71 -45.50 5.94
N GLU A 146 -32.67 -44.24 5.49
CA GLU A 146 -33.47 -43.73 4.37
C GLU A 146 -33.14 -44.47 3.07
N LYS A 147 -31.86 -44.72 2.77
CA LYS A 147 -31.45 -45.53 1.61
C LYS A 147 -31.98 -46.96 1.69
N LYS A 148 -32.05 -47.56 2.87
CA LYS A 148 -32.62 -48.91 3.06
C LYS A 148 -34.14 -48.91 2.87
N ILE A 149 -34.83 -47.92 3.42
CA ILE A 149 -36.29 -47.75 3.24
C ILE A 149 -36.62 -47.56 1.76
N ALA A 150 -35.90 -46.69 1.04
CA ALA A 150 -36.10 -46.48 -0.39
C ALA A 150 -35.92 -47.76 -1.23
N LYS A 151 -34.99 -48.65 -0.86
CA LYS A 151 -34.81 -49.96 -1.52
C LYS A 151 -35.98 -50.91 -1.24
N ILE A 152 -36.50 -50.93 -0.02
CA ILE A 152 -37.64 -51.76 0.38
C ILE A 152 -38.91 -51.28 -0.35
N GLU A 153 -39.21 -49.98 -0.29
CA GLU A 153 -40.35 -49.38 -0.99
C GLU A 153 -40.29 -49.63 -2.50
N ARG A 154 -39.09 -49.60 -3.10
CA ARG A 154 -38.89 -49.95 -4.50
C ARG A 154 -39.24 -51.40 -4.79
N ALA A 155 -38.75 -52.33 -3.98
CA ALA A 155 -39.02 -53.75 -4.14
C ALA A 155 -40.52 -54.06 -4.00
N ASP A 156 -41.18 -53.41 -3.06
CA ASP A 156 -42.62 -53.57 -2.84
C ASP A 156 -43.44 -53.00 -4.00
N LYS A 157 -43.09 -51.82 -4.53
CA LYS A 157 -43.72 -51.26 -5.73
C LYS A 157 -43.49 -52.15 -6.96
N ILE A 158 -42.29 -52.69 -7.17
CA ILE A 158 -42.00 -53.65 -8.24
C ILE A 158 -42.85 -54.91 -8.10
N ARG A 159 -42.99 -55.45 -6.88
CA ARG A 159 -43.85 -56.62 -6.62
C ARG A 159 -45.32 -56.33 -6.90
N GLN A 160 -45.82 -55.16 -6.49
CA GLN A 160 -47.21 -54.75 -6.72
C GLN A 160 -47.51 -54.57 -8.21
N VAL A 161 -46.61 -53.92 -8.96
CA VAL A 161 -46.77 -53.68 -10.40
C VAL A 161 -46.65 -54.97 -11.21
N LEU A 162 -45.83 -55.94 -10.77
CA LEU A 162 -45.66 -57.25 -11.42
C LEU A 162 -46.67 -58.32 -10.96
N ALA A 163 -47.54 -58.02 -9.98
CA ALA A 163 -48.55 -58.95 -9.47
C ALA A 163 -49.53 -59.53 -10.54
N PRO A 164 -49.97 -58.77 -11.56
CA PRO A 164 -50.91 -59.27 -12.57
C PRO A 164 -50.26 -60.10 -13.69
N VAL A 165 -48.92 -60.25 -13.70
CA VAL A 165 -48.18 -60.96 -14.77
C VAL A 165 -47.50 -62.21 -14.19
N SER A 166 -47.65 -63.35 -14.85
CA SER A 166 -47.07 -64.63 -14.42
C SER A 166 -46.25 -65.30 -15.53
N GLY A 167 -45.15 -65.97 -15.14
CA GLY A 167 -44.27 -66.71 -16.06
C GLY A 167 -43.19 -65.85 -16.72
N ARG A 168 -42.80 -66.20 -17.95
CA ARG A 168 -41.66 -65.60 -18.69
C ARG A 168 -41.81 -64.10 -18.98
N THR A 169 -43.05 -63.62 -19.13
CA THR A 169 -43.37 -62.18 -19.28
C THR A 169 -43.04 -61.39 -18.03
N LYS A 170 -43.14 -62.00 -16.84
CA LYS A 170 -42.76 -61.39 -15.55
C LYS A 170 -41.26 -61.20 -15.46
N GLU A 171 -40.47 -62.19 -15.86
CA GLU A 171 -39.00 -62.15 -15.81
C GLU A 171 -38.41 -61.10 -16.76
N VAL A 172 -38.94 -61.02 -17.98
CA VAL A 172 -38.54 -60.00 -18.97
C VAL A 172 -38.95 -58.61 -18.50
N MET A 173 -40.17 -58.46 -17.97
CA MET A 173 -40.64 -57.19 -17.43
C MET A 173 -39.85 -56.77 -16.18
N GLU A 174 -39.48 -57.70 -15.30
CA GLU A 174 -38.63 -57.44 -14.13
C GLU A 174 -37.24 -56.92 -14.56
N ALA A 175 -36.65 -57.49 -15.62
CA ALA A 175 -35.38 -57.01 -16.16
C ALA A 175 -35.46 -55.57 -16.71
N ILE A 176 -36.58 -55.19 -17.33
CA ILE A 176 -36.81 -53.83 -17.85
C ILE A 176 -37.06 -52.85 -16.69
N LEU A 177 -37.88 -53.24 -15.72
CA LEU A 177 -38.28 -52.38 -14.59
C LEU A 177 -37.19 -52.19 -13.53
N LYS A 178 -36.16 -53.06 -13.50
CA LYS A 178 -34.95 -52.86 -12.67
C LYS A 178 -34.20 -51.57 -12.98
N ASN A 179 -34.31 -51.06 -14.20
CA ASN A 179 -33.61 -49.85 -14.66
C ASN A 179 -34.49 -48.59 -14.60
N VAL A 180 -35.74 -48.69 -14.14
CA VAL A 180 -36.71 -47.57 -14.10
C VAL A 180 -36.88 -47.05 -12.68
N ASP A 181 -36.99 -45.73 -12.54
CA ASP A 181 -37.18 -45.04 -11.26
C ASP A 181 -38.49 -45.43 -10.57
N THR A 182 -38.48 -45.45 -9.23
CA THR A 182 -39.62 -45.83 -8.37
C THR A 182 -40.94 -45.09 -8.66
N PRO A 183 -40.98 -43.77 -8.95
CA PRO A 183 -42.22 -43.09 -9.28
C PRO A 183 -42.77 -43.41 -10.68
N LEU A 184 -41.92 -43.76 -11.66
CA LEU A 184 -42.32 -44.00 -13.05
C LEU A 184 -42.65 -45.47 -13.34
N LEU A 185 -42.56 -46.33 -12.34
CA LEU A 185 -42.64 -47.78 -12.49
C LEU A 185 -43.99 -48.25 -13.05
N GLU A 186 -45.10 -47.62 -12.65
CA GLU A 186 -46.45 -47.93 -13.11
C GLU A 186 -46.68 -47.51 -14.58
N GLU A 187 -46.10 -46.38 -14.99
CA GLU A 187 -46.21 -45.85 -16.35
C GLU A 187 -45.35 -46.66 -17.33
N ALA A 188 -44.14 -47.01 -16.93
CA ALA A 188 -43.27 -47.91 -17.68
C ALA A 188 -43.92 -49.28 -17.86
N TYR A 189 -44.53 -49.84 -16.81
CA TYR A 189 -45.25 -51.11 -16.92
C TYR A 189 -46.38 -51.06 -17.97
N LYS A 190 -47.21 -50.00 -17.96
CA LYS A 190 -48.28 -49.82 -18.96
C LYS A 190 -47.75 -49.72 -20.40
N THR A 191 -46.58 -49.12 -20.59
CA THR A 191 -45.98 -48.93 -21.91
C THR A 191 -45.35 -50.21 -22.46
N TYR A 192 -44.61 -50.95 -21.62
CA TYR A 192 -43.84 -52.11 -22.05
C TYR A 192 -44.63 -53.43 -22.08
N ILE A 193 -45.75 -53.54 -21.34
CA ILE A 193 -46.50 -54.80 -21.23
C ILE A 193 -47.06 -55.27 -22.59
N GLY A 194 -47.55 -54.35 -23.42
CA GLY A 194 -48.06 -54.69 -24.76
C GLY A 194 -46.99 -55.22 -25.70
N ARG A 195 -45.74 -54.75 -25.57
CA ARG A 195 -44.60 -55.22 -26.36
C ARG A 195 -44.11 -56.58 -25.87
N VAL A 196 -43.95 -56.75 -24.55
CA VAL A 196 -43.42 -57.99 -23.94
C VAL A 196 -44.37 -59.18 -24.12
N VAL A 197 -45.69 -58.98 -24.06
CA VAL A 197 -46.68 -60.05 -24.32
C VAL A 197 -46.68 -60.48 -25.80
N LYS A 198 -46.40 -59.55 -26.72
CA LYS A 198 -46.31 -59.84 -28.15
C LYS A 198 -45.03 -60.61 -28.49
N GLU A 199 -43.89 -60.21 -27.93
CA GLU A 199 -42.58 -60.87 -28.10
C GLU A 199 -42.59 -62.30 -27.53
N THR A 200 -43.15 -62.51 -26.33
CA THR A 200 -43.27 -63.85 -25.73
C THR A 200 -44.21 -64.81 -26.47
N SER A 201 -45.09 -64.29 -27.34
CA SER A 201 -45.98 -65.09 -28.17
C SER A 201 -45.40 -65.44 -29.55
N GLN A 202 -44.29 -64.80 -29.99
CA GLN A 202 -43.72 -64.98 -31.33
C GLN A 202 -42.43 -65.80 -31.39
N GLU A 203 -41.89 -66.31 -30.28
CA GLU A 203 -40.72 -67.21 -30.28
C GLU A 203 -41.09 -68.69 -30.45
N LYS A 204 -41.62 -69.06 -31.61
CA LYS A 204 -41.43 -70.39 -32.23
C LYS A 204 -41.06 -70.17 -33.68
N ASP A 205 -39.79 -69.85 -33.96
CA ASP A 205 -39.04 -70.35 -35.12
C ASP A 205 -37.61 -69.78 -35.20
N THR A 206 -36.67 -70.70 -35.49
CA THR A 206 -35.31 -70.50 -36.07
C THR A 206 -34.09 -70.14 -35.19
N LYS A 207 -33.48 -71.20 -34.66
CA LYS A 207 -32.06 -71.64 -34.57
C LYS A 207 -30.85 -70.74 -35.01
N ASN A 208 -29.78 -70.83 -34.18
CA ASN A 208 -28.31 -70.78 -34.45
C ASN A 208 -27.64 -69.38 -34.67
N THR A 209 -26.50 -68.96 -34.08
CA THR A 209 -25.20 -69.63 -33.81
C THR A 209 -24.27 -68.74 -32.93
N SER A 210 -23.55 -69.39 -32.00
CA SER A 210 -22.17 -69.21 -31.42
C SER A 210 -21.46 -67.84 -31.31
N THR A 211 -21.02 -67.43 -30.10
CA THR A 211 -19.64 -67.48 -29.49
C THR A 211 -18.67 -66.32 -29.79
N SER A 212 -18.12 -65.69 -28.74
CA SER A 212 -16.66 -65.58 -28.45
C SER A 212 -16.30 -64.34 -27.60
N GLU A 213 -15.80 -64.62 -26.40
CA GLU A 213 -14.68 -64.01 -25.65
C GLU A 213 -14.09 -62.64 -26.08
N LYS A 214 -13.85 -61.77 -25.09
CA LYS A 214 -12.49 -61.45 -24.61
C LYS A 214 -12.49 -60.62 -23.33
N GLU A 215 -11.79 -61.15 -22.32
CA GLU A 215 -11.26 -60.41 -21.17
C GLU A 215 -9.99 -59.64 -21.55
N THR A 216 -9.75 -58.50 -20.90
CA THR A 216 -8.44 -58.09 -20.30
C THR A 216 -8.73 -56.92 -19.35
N LYS A 217 -8.52 -57.04 -18.03
CA LYS A 217 -7.26 -57.00 -17.25
C LYS A 217 -6.94 -55.60 -16.69
N VAL A 218 -7.41 -55.40 -15.45
CA VAL A 218 -6.80 -54.79 -14.26
C VAL A 218 -5.63 -53.77 -14.33
N LEU A 219 -5.86 -52.68 -13.57
CA LEU A 219 -5.12 -52.14 -12.40
C LEU A 219 -4.12 -50.97 -12.52
N ALA A 220 -4.24 -50.12 -11.47
CA ALA A 220 -3.30 -49.17 -10.86
C ALA A 220 -3.14 -47.81 -11.59
N GLU A 221 -2.92 -46.67 -10.93
CA GLU A 221 -2.93 -46.16 -9.55
C GLU A 221 -2.50 -44.68 -9.69
N GLY A 222 -2.88 -43.79 -8.77
CA GLY A 222 -2.19 -42.51 -8.59
C GLY A 222 -3.09 -41.28 -8.46
N GLU A 223 -3.13 -40.75 -7.25
CA GLU A 223 -3.63 -39.42 -6.87
C GLU A 223 -3.01 -38.27 -7.68
N LYS A 224 -3.76 -37.16 -7.83
CA LYS A 224 -3.39 -35.84 -7.27
C LYS A 224 -4.47 -34.78 -7.53
N LYS A 225 -4.63 -33.93 -6.51
CA LYS A 225 -5.41 -32.69 -6.50
C LYS A 225 -4.75 -31.58 -7.34
N GLU A 226 -5.56 -30.55 -7.55
CA GLU A 226 -5.25 -29.10 -7.54
C GLU A 226 -5.51 -28.28 -8.82
N ASP A 227 -6.08 -27.13 -8.48
CA ASP A 227 -6.58 -25.96 -9.19
C ASP A 227 -5.66 -25.33 -10.26
N ALA A 228 -6.27 -24.64 -11.23
CA ALA A 228 -5.60 -23.59 -11.99
C ALA A 228 -6.57 -22.47 -12.43
N LYS A 229 -6.39 -21.27 -11.84
CA LYS A 229 -6.85 -19.97 -12.35
C LYS A 229 -5.95 -19.49 -13.51
N PRO A 230 -6.42 -18.58 -14.39
CA PRO A 230 -5.55 -17.86 -15.32
C PRO A 230 -4.91 -16.62 -14.66
N LEU A 231 -3.65 -16.37 -15.02
CA LEU A 231 -2.80 -15.23 -14.65
C LEU A 231 -2.84 -14.13 -15.71
N LYS A 232 -2.84 -12.85 -15.28
CA LYS A 232 -1.92 -11.79 -15.76
C LYS A 232 -2.16 -10.44 -15.04
N GLY A 233 -1.05 -9.81 -14.62
CA GLY A 233 -0.99 -8.40 -14.19
C GLY A 233 -0.01 -8.18 -13.04
N GLY A 234 1.27 -7.88 -13.34
CA GLY A 234 2.35 -7.75 -12.36
C GLY A 234 2.16 -6.59 -11.39
N LYS A 235 2.39 -6.85 -10.10
CA LYS A 235 2.39 -5.86 -9.00
C LYS A 235 3.84 -5.59 -8.59
N ALA A 236 4.23 -4.32 -8.61
CA ALA A 236 5.46 -3.83 -7.98
C ALA A 236 5.40 -4.09 -6.47
N VAL A 237 6.50 -4.61 -5.92
CA VAL A 237 6.61 -4.96 -4.51
C VAL A 237 6.85 -3.69 -3.69
N THR A 238 5.77 -3.05 -3.26
CA THR A 238 5.75 -2.21 -2.06
C THR A 238 4.83 -2.89 -1.06
N GLY A 239 5.36 -3.24 0.09
CA GLY A 239 4.82 -4.22 1.05
C GLY A 239 3.56 -3.82 1.81
N ASP A 240 2.60 -3.15 1.17
CA ASP A 240 1.30 -2.86 1.76
C ASP A 240 0.20 -3.77 1.13
N THR A 241 -0.50 -4.48 2.00
CA THR A 241 -1.68 -5.29 1.66
C THR A 241 -2.92 -4.40 1.64
N THR A 242 -3.93 -4.79 0.85
CA THR A 242 -5.16 -3.98 0.71
C THR A 242 -5.90 -3.79 2.03
N GLU A 243 -5.77 -4.74 2.94
CA GLU A 243 -6.34 -4.69 4.29
C GLU A 243 -5.64 -3.64 5.18
N THR A 244 -4.33 -3.43 5.04
CA THR A 244 -3.61 -2.40 5.83
C THR A 244 -3.91 -0.98 5.36
N LEU A 245 -4.32 -0.80 4.10
CA LEU A 245 -4.77 0.50 3.57
C LEU A 245 -6.17 0.87 4.03
N GLU A 246 -7.07 -0.11 4.15
CA GLU A 246 -8.42 0.09 4.70
C GLU A 246 -8.35 0.36 6.21
N GLU A 247 -7.52 -0.37 6.95
CA GLU A 247 -7.29 -0.16 8.38
C GLU A 247 -6.62 1.21 8.66
N ALA A 248 -5.65 1.63 7.83
CA ALA A 248 -5.05 2.97 7.93
C ALA A 248 -6.02 4.11 7.53
N ALA A 249 -7.00 3.85 6.67
CA ALA A 249 -8.03 4.82 6.29
C ALA A 249 -9.10 4.97 7.38
N GLU A 250 -9.41 3.89 8.11
CA GLU A 250 -10.31 3.90 9.26
C GLU A 250 -9.68 4.59 10.48
N LEU A 251 -8.39 4.31 10.76
CA LEU A 251 -7.62 4.99 11.80
C LEU A 251 -7.47 6.50 11.54
N ASN A 252 -7.39 6.94 10.28
CA ASN A 252 -7.36 8.37 9.92
C ASN A 252 -8.72 9.08 10.06
N LYS A 253 -9.84 8.35 10.03
CA LYS A 253 -11.17 8.94 10.27
C LYS A 253 -11.45 9.11 11.76
N GLU A 254 -10.97 8.20 12.61
CA GLU A 254 -11.18 8.26 14.05
C GLU A 254 -10.24 9.23 14.78
N SER A 255 -9.04 9.49 14.24
CA SER A 255 -8.02 10.33 14.89
C SER A 255 -8.12 11.84 14.65
N GLY A 256 -9.13 12.34 13.94
CA GLY A 256 -9.39 13.79 13.84
C GLY A 256 -8.23 14.67 13.34
N VAL A 257 -7.16 14.08 12.81
CA VAL A 257 -6.03 14.82 12.24
C VAL A 257 -6.40 15.18 10.81
N LYS A 258 -6.89 16.41 10.63
CA LYS A 258 -6.98 17.02 9.29
C LYS A 258 -5.58 16.96 8.68
N SER A 259 -5.44 16.23 7.57
CA SER A 259 -4.24 16.24 6.75
C SER A 259 -3.86 17.69 6.45
N SER A 260 -2.73 18.15 6.99
CA SER A 260 -2.27 19.54 6.95
C SER A 260 -1.68 19.96 5.61
N ILE A 261 -1.84 19.15 4.56
CA ILE A 261 -1.24 19.38 3.25
C ILE A 261 -2.33 19.77 2.27
N SER A 262 -2.23 20.99 1.73
CA SER A 262 -3.14 21.49 0.71
C SER A 262 -3.03 20.63 -0.56
N VAL A 263 -4.13 20.52 -1.32
CA VAL A 263 -4.18 19.81 -2.60
C VAL A 263 -3.12 20.34 -3.59
N GLU A 264 -2.76 21.62 -3.45
CA GLU A 264 -1.72 22.29 -4.23
C GLU A 264 -0.30 21.83 -3.86
N GLU A 265 -0.05 21.57 -2.57
CA GLU A 265 1.24 21.06 -2.10
C GLU A 265 1.44 19.60 -2.50
N LYS A 266 0.36 18.81 -2.48
CA LYS A 266 0.38 17.42 -2.95
C LYS A 266 0.70 17.33 -4.45
N THR A 267 0.10 18.19 -5.27
CA THR A 267 0.39 18.24 -6.70
C THR A 267 1.80 18.73 -7.00
N ARG A 268 2.33 19.67 -6.20
CA ARG A 268 3.73 20.10 -6.30
C ARG A 268 4.71 18.99 -5.97
N LEU A 269 4.47 18.23 -4.90
CA LEU A 269 5.28 17.09 -4.49
C LEU A 269 5.24 15.95 -5.52
N GLN A 270 4.07 15.69 -6.13
CA GLN A 270 3.93 14.69 -7.18
C GLN A 270 4.72 15.04 -8.45
N ARG A 271 4.77 16.32 -8.84
CA ARG A 271 5.64 16.77 -9.94
C ARG A 271 7.12 16.64 -9.59
N LEU A 272 7.51 16.98 -8.35
CA LEU A 272 8.88 16.85 -7.86
C LEU A 272 9.35 15.38 -7.82
N ALA A 273 8.42 14.47 -7.52
CA ALA A 273 8.65 13.03 -7.51
C ALA A 273 8.48 12.35 -8.89
N GLY A 274 8.20 13.11 -9.96
CA GLY A 274 8.09 12.59 -11.33
C GLY A 274 6.90 11.66 -11.57
N LEU A 275 5.85 11.77 -10.75
CA LEU A 275 4.65 10.93 -10.81
C LEU A 275 3.51 11.53 -11.65
N VAL A 276 3.71 12.73 -12.21
CA VAL A 276 2.79 13.46 -13.10
C VAL A 276 3.58 14.10 -14.23
#